data_AF-A0A372EKH8-F1
#
_entry.id   AF-A0A372EKH8-F1
#
_cell.length_a   1.000
_cell.length_b   1.000
_cell.length_c   1.000
_cell.angle_alpha   90.00
_cell.angle_beta   90.00
_cell.angle_gamma   90.00
#
_symmetry.space_group_name_H-M   'P 1'
#
loop_
_entity.id
_entity.type
_entity.pdbx_description
1 polymer ?
#
loop_
_entity_poly.entity_id
_entity_poly.type
_entity_poly.pdbx_seq_one_letter_code
_entity_poly.pdbx_strand_id
1 'polypeptide(L)'
;MNARGGVHGEKVELISVDDRFDPKVTVQFARELTRQRGVLALFLNRGTPHAEALLPLLAEHKVPLVAPGTGAMVLHRPVNPWVFNVRATYQCEAAPAMMEGFAGAKVVVEGLRRAGLDFADLSIIDGSGRFRR
;
A
#
# COMPACT_ATOMS: atom_id res chain seq x y z
N MET A 1 14.33 14.98 -3.20
CA MET A 1 13.32 15.78 -3.94
C MET A 1 13.42 17.25 -3.57
N ASN A 2 12.97 17.69 -2.39
CA ASN A 2 13.01 19.12 -2.01
C ASN A 2 14.42 19.74 -2.01
N ALA A 3 15.46 19.00 -1.65
CA ALA A 3 16.85 19.46 -1.72
C ALA A 3 17.32 19.80 -3.15
N ARG A 4 16.58 19.35 -4.19
CA ARG A 4 16.81 19.67 -5.60
C ARG A 4 15.85 20.73 -6.13
N GLY A 5 15.21 21.51 -5.25
CA GLY A 5 14.27 22.56 -5.64
C GLY A 5 12.80 22.14 -5.71
N GLY A 6 12.45 20.92 -5.27
CA GLY A 6 11.06 20.46 -5.23
C GLY A 6 10.52 20.01 -6.60
N VAL A 7 9.20 20.07 -6.77
CA VAL A 7 8.51 19.73 -8.02
C VAL A 7 8.05 21.03 -8.65
N HIS A 8 8.57 21.36 -9.84
CA HIS A 8 8.33 22.65 -10.51
C HIS A 8 8.68 23.88 -9.64
N GLY A 9 9.65 23.77 -8.74
CA GLY A 9 10.04 24.85 -7.82
C GLY A 9 9.25 24.85 -6.49
N GLU A 10 8.16 24.07 -6.41
CA GLU A 10 7.34 23.96 -5.22
C GLU A 10 7.84 22.84 -4.29
N LYS A 11 7.99 23.15 -3.00
CA LYS A 11 8.37 22.16 -2.00
C LYS A 11 7.18 21.26 -1.69
N VAL A 12 7.44 19.96 -1.53
CA VAL A 12 6.43 19.00 -1.10
C VAL A 12 6.56 18.76 0.40
N GLU A 13 5.46 18.85 1.13
CA GLU A 13 5.40 18.54 2.56
C GLU A 13 4.55 17.30 2.79
N LEU A 14 4.99 16.42 3.70
CA LEU A 14 4.21 15.29 4.18
C LEU A 14 3.81 15.56 5.63
N ILE A 15 2.51 15.75 5.86
CA ILE A 15 1.94 15.86 7.20
C ILE A 15 1.51 14.46 7.65
N SER A 16 2.17 13.93 8.68
CA SER A 16 1.85 12.62 9.25
C SER A 16 1.00 12.78 10.50
N VAL A 17 -0.06 11.99 10.59
CA VAL A 17 -0.96 11.92 11.75
C VAL A 17 -1.13 10.46 12.18
N ASP A 18 -1.31 10.23 13.47
CA ASP A 18 -1.66 8.92 14.02
C ASP A 18 -3.16 8.91 14.34
N ASP A 19 -3.94 8.20 13.50
CA ASP A 19 -5.37 8.03 13.70
C ASP A 19 -5.72 6.97 14.77
N ARG A 20 -4.70 6.38 15.42
CA ARG A 20 -4.81 5.32 16.43
C ARG A 20 -5.57 4.09 15.93
N PHE A 21 -5.59 3.89 14.62
CA PHE A 21 -6.36 2.86 13.96
C PHE A 21 -7.86 2.93 14.28
N ASP A 22 -8.40 4.12 14.52
CA ASP A 22 -9.84 4.38 14.66
C ASP A 22 -10.40 5.11 13.43
N PRO A 23 -11.39 4.54 12.71
CA PRO A 23 -12.01 5.18 11.54
C PRO A 23 -12.63 6.56 11.83
N LYS A 24 -13.17 6.79 13.03
CA LYS A 24 -13.74 8.09 13.41
C LYS A 24 -12.65 9.15 13.54
N VAL A 25 -11.54 8.78 14.18
CA VAL A 25 -10.36 9.66 14.33
C VAL A 25 -9.74 9.94 12.95
N THR A 26 -9.74 8.95 12.05
CA THR A 26 -9.29 9.12 10.66
C THR A 26 -10.09 10.22 9.95
N VAL A 27 -11.43 10.16 10.02
CA VAL A 27 -12.31 11.16 9.39
C VAL A 27 -12.12 12.54 10.03
N GLN A 28 -11.92 12.60 11.35
CA GLN A 28 -11.65 13.85 12.05
C GLN A 28 -10.37 14.52 11.52
N PHE A 29 -9.25 13.81 11.49
CA PHE A 29 -7.99 14.37 10.98
C PHE A 29 -8.07 14.68 9.49
N ALA A 30 -8.69 13.83 8.69
CA ALA A 30 -8.89 14.12 7.28
C ALA A 30 -9.66 15.42 7.07
N ARG A 31 -10.69 15.69 7.88
CA ARG A 31 -11.45 16.94 7.82
C ARG A 31 -10.60 18.16 8.25
N GLU A 32 -9.77 18.01 9.27
CA GLU A 32 -8.83 19.05 9.70
C GLU A 32 -7.81 19.37 8.61
N LEU A 33 -7.15 18.34 8.07
CA LEU A 33 -6.14 18.48 7.02
C LEU A 33 -6.72 19.11 5.76
N THR A 34 -7.92 18.69 5.35
CA THR A 34 -8.57 19.23 4.15
C THR A 34 -9.09 20.65 4.34
N ARG A 35 -9.76 20.95 5.46
CA ARG A 35 -10.39 22.27 5.66
C ARG A 35 -9.44 23.33 6.21
N GLN A 36 -8.57 22.97 7.15
CA GLN A 36 -7.73 23.94 7.86
C GLN A 36 -6.32 24.04 7.26
N ARG A 37 -5.75 22.91 6.83
CA ARG A 37 -4.41 22.88 6.22
C ARG A 37 -4.43 22.97 4.70
N GLY A 38 -5.58 22.76 4.07
CA GLY A 38 -5.73 22.86 2.62
C GLY A 38 -4.87 21.85 1.86
N VAL A 39 -4.73 20.62 2.38
CA VAL A 39 -3.89 19.60 1.74
C VAL A 39 -4.38 19.26 0.33
N LEU A 40 -3.45 19.03 -0.59
CA LEU A 40 -3.75 18.68 -1.99
C LEU A 40 -4.27 17.24 -2.14
N ALA A 41 -3.89 16.34 -1.24
CA ALA A 41 -4.28 14.93 -1.27
C ALA A 41 -4.16 14.31 0.13
N LEU A 42 -4.97 13.28 0.38
CA LEU A 42 -4.72 12.32 1.46
C LEU A 42 -3.87 11.17 0.91
N PHE A 43 -2.96 10.63 1.71
CA PHE A 43 -1.96 9.68 1.23
C PHE A 43 -1.77 8.51 2.20
N LEU A 44 -1.66 7.29 1.67
CA LEU A 44 -1.27 6.08 2.42
C LEU A 44 -2.07 5.78 3.69
N ASN A 45 -3.39 6.04 3.69
CA ASN A 45 -4.23 5.64 4.82
C ASN A 45 -4.17 4.10 5.01
N ARG A 46 -4.27 3.64 6.25
CA ARG A 46 -4.23 2.21 6.59
C ARG A 46 -5.59 1.75 7.06
N GLY A 47 -5.96 0.53 6.70
CA GLY A 47 -7.25 -0.08 7.07
C GLY A 47 -8.36 0.15 6.04
N THR A 48 -9.10 -0.91 5.73
CA THR A 48 -10.28 -0.84 4.86
C THR A 48 -11.40 0.01 5.46
N PRO A 49 -11.84 -0.18 6.72
CA PRO A 49 -12.93 0.63 7.27
C PRO A 49 -12.56 2.13 7.35
N HIS A 50 -11.27 2.43 7.53
CA HIS A 50 -10.73 3.80 7.51
C HIS A 50 -10.84 4.41 6.12
N ALA A 51 -10.45 3.68 5.07
CA ALA A 51 -10.54 4.15 3.69
C ALA A 51 -11.99 4.36 3.27
N GLU A 52 -12.90 3.44 3.63
CA GLU A 52 -14.33 3.56 3.35
C GLU A 52 -14.96 4.77 4.04
N ALA A 53 -14.60 5.01 5.31
CA ALA A 53 -15.09 6.15 6.08
C ALA A 53 -14.71 7.51 5.46
N LEU A 54 -13.60 7.56 4.69
CA LEU A 54 -13.17 8.76 3.98
C LEU A 54 -13.96 9.04 2.70
N LEU A 55 -14.56 8.04 2.05
CA LEU A 55 -15.15 8.19 0.71
C LEU A 55 -16.13 9.37 0.56
N PRO A 56 -17.06 9.62 1.52
CA PRO A 56 -17.94 10.78 1.43
C PRO A 56 -17.18 12.11 1.52
N LEU A 57 -16.15 12.16 2.36
CA LEU A 57 -15.33 13.35 2.59
C LEU A 57 -14.48 13.71 1.36
N LEU A 58 -13.94 12.71 0.67
CA LEU A 58 -13.16 12.91 -0.56
C LEU A 58 -13.98 13.65 -1.62
N ALA A 59 -15.23 13.23 -1.83
CA ALA A 59 -16.14 13.84 -2.78
C ALA A 59 -16.62 15.23 -2.31
N GLU A 60 -16.93 15.40 -1.02
CA GLU A 60 -17.33 16.68 -0.41
C GLU A 60 -16.26 17.75 -0.60
N HIS A 61 -15.00 17.39 -0.35
CA HIS A 61 -13.87 18.33 -0.36
C HIS A 61 -13.09 18.35 -1.66
N LYS A 62 -13.42 17.49 -2.62
CA LYS A 62 -12.69 17.35 -3.90
C LYS A 62 -11.20 17.09 -3.68
N VAL A 63 -10.89 16.26 -2.68
CA VAL A 63 -9.52 15.89 -2.33
C VAL A 63 -9.32 14.41 -2.63
N PRO A 64 -8.32 14.02 -3.43
CA PRO A 64 -8.06 12.63 -3.73
C PRO A 64 -7.41 11.89 -2.55
N LEU A 65 -7.77 10.62 -2.39
CA LEU A 65 -7.02 9.63 -1.62
C LEU A 65 -6.09 8.87 -2.56
N VAL A 66 -4.78 9.06 -2.36
CA VAL A 66 -3.73 8.45 -3.17
C VAL A 66 -3.08 7.30 -2.40
N ALA A 67 -2.91 6.18 -3.10
CA ALA A 67 -2.26 4.98 -2.58
C ALA A 67 -2.83 4.49 -1.24
N PRO A 68 -4.15 4.23 -1.11
CA PRO A 68 -4.67 3.57 0.09
C PRO A 68 -3.89 2.26 0.34
N GLY A 69 -3.54 1.98 1.60
CA GLY A 69 -2.70 0.85 1.97
C GLY A 69 -3.38 -0.53 1.89
N THR A 70 -4.59 -0.60 1.34
CA THR A 70 -5.45 -1.78 1.28
C THR A 70 -5.79 -2.14 -0.18
N GLY A 71 -5.83 -3.43 -0.49
CA GLY A 71 -6.26 -3.96 -1.80
C GLY A 71 -7.76 -4.26 -1.86
N ALA A 72 -8.56 -3.64 -0.98
CA ALA A 72 -9.97 -3.97 -0.83
C ALA A 72 -10.77 -3.62 -2.08
N MET A 73 -11.56 -4.58 -2.55
CA MET A 73 -12.33 -4.47 -3.79
C MET A 73 -13.24 -3.22 -3.83
N VAL A 74 -13.81 -2.86 -2.68
CA VAL A 74 -14.69 -1.70 -2.50
C VAL A 74 -14.07 -0.37 -2.98
N LEU A 75 -12.74 -0.24 -2.96
CA LEU A 75 -12.01 0.95 -3.45
C LEU A 75 -11.71 0.92 -4.95
N HIS A 76 -11.99 -0.20 -5.62
CA HIS A 76 -11.71 -0.41 -7.04
C HIS A 76 -12.99 -0.56 -7.88
N ARG A 77 -14.12 -0.99 -7.29
CA ARG A 77 -15.43 -1.14 -7.98
C ARG A 77 -16.60 -0.75 -7.06
N PRO A 78 -17.51 0.13 -7.53
CA PRO A 78 -17.37 0.95 -8.74
C PRO A 78 -16.15 1.88 -8.62
N VAL A 79 -15.63 2.35 -9.76
CA VAL A 79 -14.48 3.25 -9.77
C VAL A 79 -14.89 4.56 -9.09
N ASN A 80 -14.16 4.96 -8.05
CA ASN A 80 -14.32 6.26 -7.41
C ASN A 80 -13.28 7.23 -8.00
N PRO A 81 -13.68 8.37 -8.61
CA PRO A 81 -12.75 9.30 -9.23
C PRO A 81 -11.79 9.99 -8.25
N TRP A 82 -12.09 9.93 -6.94
CA TRP A 82 -11.25 10.49 -5.89
C TRP A 82 -10.31 9.46 -5.25
N VAL A 83 -10.28 8.21 -5.72
CA VAL A 83 -9.41 7.16 -5.16
C VAL A 83 -8.43 6.69 -6.23
N PHE A 84 -7.14 6.91 -5.97
CA PHE A 84 -6.04 6.54 -6.86
C PHE A 84 -5.28 5.36 -6.27
N ASN A 85 -5.71 4.15 -6.61
CA ASN A 85 -5.09 2.91 -6.16
C ASN A 85 -3.71 2.72 -6.81
N VAL A 86 -2.69 2.50 -5.99
CA VAL A 86 -1.34 2.08 -6.42
C VAL A 86 -1.11 0.61 -6.12
N ARG A 87 -1.75 0.08 -5.07
CA ARG A 87 -1.72 -1.33 -4.71
C ARG A 87 -2.67 -2.14 -5.61
N ALA A 88 -2.29 -3.38 -5.89
CA ALA A 88 -3.19 -4.34 -6.53
C ALA A 88 -4.36 -4.70 -5.60
N THR A 89 -5.47 -5.17 -6.17
CA THR A 89 -6.53 -5.74 -5.35
C THR A 89 -6.04 -7.00 -4.63
N TYR A 90 -6.62 -7.34 -3.47
CA TYR A 90 -6.28 -8.57 -2.76
C TYR A 90 -6.46 -9.81 -3.63
N GLN A 91 -7.45 -9.80 -4.52
CA GLN A 91 -7.71 -10.88 -5.46
C GLN A 91 -6.61 -11.02 -6.52
N CYS A 92 -6.02 -9.90 -6.97
CA CYS A 92 -4.87 -9.93 -7.86
C CYS A 92 -3.60 -10.36 -7.13
N GLU A 93 -3.41 -9.93 -5.87
CA GLU A 93 -2.28 -10.38 -5.04
C GLU A 93 -2.36 -11.89 -4.74
N ALA A 94 -3.56 -12.43 -4.56
CA ALA A 94 -3.82 -13.85 -4.34
C ALA A 94 -4.16 -14.63 -5.63
N ALA A 95 -3.86 -14.07 -6.81
CA ALA A 95 -4.29 -14.67 -8.06
C ALA A 95 -3.77 -16.12 -8.22
N PRO A 96 -4.56 -17.02 -8.85
CA PRO A 96 -4.15 -18.41 -9.06
C PRO A 96 -2.77 -18.54 -9.70
N ALA A 97 -2.42 -17.71 -10.68
CA ALA A 97 -1.09 -17.71 -11.29
C ALA A 97 0.05 -17.42 -10.30
N MET A 98 -0.18 -16.52 -9.33
CA MET A 98 0.79 -16.23 -8.26
C MET A 98 0.91 -17.42 -7.31
N MET A 99 -0.22 -18.02 -6.93
CA MET A 99 -0.28 -19.19 -6.05
C MET A 99 0.29 -20.46 -6.70
N GLU A 100 0.01 -20.67 -7.99
CA GLU A 100 0.56 -21.75 -8.80
C GLU A 100 2.08 -21.58 -8.99
N GLY A 101 2.55 -20.35 -9.20
CA GLY A 101 3.99 -20.05 -9.21
C GLY A 101 4.65 -20.42 -7.87
N PHE A 102 4.03 -20.07 -6.74
CA PHE A 102 4.51 -20.46 -5.40
C PHE A 102 4.46 -21.97 -5.18
N ALA A 103 3.38 -22.64 -5.59
CA ALA A 103 3.22 -24.08 -5.46
C ALA A 103 4.23 -24.84 -6.33
N GLY A 104 4.43 -24.40 -7.58
CA GLY A 104 5.42 -24.93 -8.51
C GLY A 104 6.84 -24.78 -7.97
N ALA A 105 7.20 -23.60 -7.47
CA ALA A 105 8.48 -23.37 -6.81
C ALA A 105 8.68 -24.30 -5.60
N LYS A 106 7.64 -24.46 -4.76
CA LYS A 106 7.69 -25.37 -3.61
C LYS A 106 7.88 -26.84 -4.02
N VAL A 107 7.18 -27.31 -5.06
CA VAL A 107 7.32 -28.67 -5.58
C VAL A 107 8.73 -28.91 -6.12
N VAL A 108 9.29 -27.94 -6.84
CA VAL A 108 10.69 -28.01 -7.33
C VAL A 108 11.66 -28.07 -6.15
N VAL A 109 11.53 -27.19 -5.16
CA VAL A 109 12.38 -27.19 -3.96
C VAL A 109 12.30 -28.52 -3.20
N GLU A 110 11.10 -29.06 -3.01
CA GLU A 110 10.89 -30.33 -2.33
C GLU A 110 11.43 -31.53 -3.14
N GLY A 111 11.26 -31.51 -4.46
CA GLY A 111 11.82 -32.53 -5.35
C GLY A 111 13.35 -32.56 -5.30
N LEU A 112 13.98 -31.39 -5.29
CA LEU A 112 15.43 -31.26 -5.16
C LEU A 112 15.93 -31.70 -3.77
N ARG A 113 15.21 -31.34 -2.70
CA ARG A 113 15.51 -31.82 -1.33
C ARG A 113 15.48 -33.34 -1.25
N ARG A 114 14.47 -33.99 -1.84
CA ARG A 114 14.36 -35.46 -1.89
C ARG A 114 15.45 -36.13 -2.71
N ALA A 115 16.01 -35.42 -3.69
CA ALA A 115 17.17 -35.87 -4.44
C ALA A 115 18.50 -35.74 -3.66
N GLY A 116 18.45 -35.35 -2.37
CA GLY A 116 19.63 -35.20 -1.52
C GLY A 116 20.40 -33.90 -1.74
N LEU A 117 19.82 -32.94 -2.47
CA LEU A 117 20.39 -31.60 -2.62
C LEU A 117 19.99 -30.77 -1.41
N ASP A 118 20.97 -30.46 -0.56
CA ASP A 118 20.80 -29.56 0.57
C ASP A 118 21.08 -28.12 0.12
N PHE A 119 20.13 -27.22 0.39
CA PHE A 119 20.23 -25.81 0.08
C PHE A 119 20.68 -24.97 1.28
N ALA A 120 21.17 -25.61 2.36
CA ALA A 120 21.77 -24.94 3.49
C ALA A 120 22.92 -23.97 3.09
N ASP A 121 23.60 -24.24 1.97
CA ASP A 121 24.65 -23.37 1.42
C ASP A 121 24.18 -22.40 0.33
N LEU A 122 22.89 -22.41 -0.04
CA LEU A 122 22.37 -21.48 -1.04
C LEU A 122 22.04 -20.17 -0.33
N SER A 123 23.02 -19.27 -0.29
CA SER A 123 22.85 -17.93 0.25
C SER A 123 21.74 -17.21 -0.52
N ILE A 124 20.55 -17.15 0.08
CA ILE A 124 19.53 -16.18 -0.32
C ILE A 124 20.11 -14.83 0.09
N ILE A 125 20.66 -14.09 -0.89
CA ILE A 125 20.85 -12.67 -0.75
C ILE A 125 19.44 -12.08 -0.75
N ASP A 126 18.85 -11.89 0.43
CA ASP A 126 17.69 -11.03 0.52
C ASP A 126 18.10 -9.61 0.07
N GLY A 127 17.13 -8.80 -0.33
CA GLY A 127 17.37 -7.44 -0.84
C GLY A 127 18.07 -6.48 0.14
N SER A 128 18.49 -6.93 1.33
CA SER A 128 19.30 -6.18 2.29
C SER A 128 20.82 -6.49 2.22
N GLY A 129 21.23 -7.47 1.41
CA GLY A 129 22.65 -7.76 1.17
C GLY A 129 23.42 -8.32 2.35
N ARG A 130 22.76 -8.81 3.41
CA ARG A 130 23.47 -9.37 4.59
C ARG A 130 23.50 -10.89 4.59
N PHE A 131 24.73 -11.39 4.66
CA PHE A 131 25.11 -12.78 4.83
C PHE A 131 24.80 -13.25 6.28
N ARG A 132 24.18 -14.42 6.45
CA ARG A 132 24.24 -15.18 7.70
C ARG A 132 24.53 -16.65 7.38
N ARG A 133 25.56 -17.17 8.05
CA ARG A 133 25.92 -18.60 8.09
C ARG A 133 24.86 -19.39 8.86
#